data_AF-A0A533YTL7-F1
#
_entry.id   AF-A0A533YTL7-F1
#
_cell.length_a   1.000
_cell.length_b   1.000
_cell.length_c   1.000
_cell.angle_alpha   90.00
_cell.angle_beta   90.00
_cell.angle_gamma   90.00
#
_symmetry.space_group_name_H-M   'P 1'
#
loop_
_entity.id
_entity.type
_entity.pdbx_description
1 polymer ?
#
loop_
_entity_poly.entity_id
_entity_poly.type
_entity_poly.pdbx_seq_one_letter_code
_entity_poly.pdbx_strand_id
1 'polypeptide(L)'
;MPTSEWYKFDDNRREKFLRAAARYFPALESTDLSPDQVGVRPKIQGPGDPLKDFIIREESDRGLPGVINLLGIESPGLTCAREIARKVAGFIESGRGA
;
A
#
# COMPACT_ATOMS: atom_id res chain seq x y z
N MET A 1 1.78 16.27 2.84
CA MET A 1 1.43 15.21 3.80
C MET A 1 -0.03 14.83 3.60
N PRO A 2 -0.42 13.56 3.83
CA PRO A 2 -1.84 13.17 3.81
C PRO A 2 -2.66 14.06 4.75
N THR A 3 -3.85 14.47 4.32
CA THR A 3 -4.79 15.25 5.13
C THR A 3 -5.99 14.40 5.50
N SER A 4 -6.78 14.82 6.51
CA SER A 4 -8.02 14.14 6.90
C SER A 4 -9.01 14.01 5.72
N GLU A 5 -8.98 14.96 4.77
CA GLU A 5 -9.78 14.91 3.55
C GLU A 5 -9.54 13.65 2.71
N TRP A 6 -8.32 13.09 2.71
CA TRP A 6 -7.99 11.90 1.92
C TRP A 6 -8.66 10.63 2.44
N TYR A 7 -9.14 10.64 3.68
CA TYR A 7 -9.74 9.49 4.36
C TYR A 7 -11.26 9.62 4.51
N LYS A 8 -11.88 10.61 3.87
CA LYS A 8 -13.34 10.73 3.83
C LYS A 8 -13.94 9.77 2.81
N PHE A 9 -15.13 9.26 3.13
CA PHE A 9 -15.93 8.52 2.16
C PHE A 9 -16.44 9.45 1.05
N ASP A 10 -16.46 8.93 -0.16
CA ASP A 10 -17.01 9.58 -1.34
C ASP A 10 -18.29 8.85 -1.74
N ASP A 11 -19.43 9.38 -1.28
CA ASP A 11 -20.75 8.76 -1.48
C ASP A 11 -21.11 8.61 -2.98
N ASN A 12 -20.48 9.38 -3.87
CA ASN A 12 -20.68 9.26 -5.31
C ASN A 12 -20.17 7.92 -5.88
N ARG A 13 -19.40 7.14 -5.11
CA ARG A 13 -18.88 5.84 -5.53
C ARG A 13 -19.85 4.68 -5.29
N ARG A 14 -20.89 4.88 -4.46
CA ARG A 14 -21.84 3.83 -4.05
C ARG A 14 -22.48 3.14 -5.24
N GLU A 15 -23.03 3.91 -6.17
CA GLU A 15 -23.75 3.35 -7.32
C GLU A 15 -22.81 2.55 -8.24
N LYS A 16 -21.58 3.03 -8.43
CA LYS A 16 -20.55 2.32 -9.20
C LYS A 16 -20.17 0.99 -8.53
N PHE A 17 -20.06 0.96 -7.20
CA PHE A 17 -19.78 -0.26 -6.45
C PHE A 17 -20.94 -1.26 -6.55
N LEU A 18 -22.18 -0.79 -6.34
CA LEU A 18 -23.40 -1.63 -6.43
C LEU A 18 -23.50 -2.31 -7.79
N ARG A 19 -23.38 -1.55 -8.89
CA ARG A 19 -23.41 -2.12 -10.25
C ARG A 19 -22.32 -3.18 -10.46
N ALA A 20 -21.13 -2.96 -9.91
CA ALA A 20 -20.04 -3.91 -10.05
C ALA A 20 -20.29 -5.21 -9.27
N ALA A 21 -20.80 -5.10 -8.04
CA ALA A 21 -21.07 -6.22 -7.12
C ALA A 21 -22.30 -7.03 -7.53
N ALA A 22 -23.36 -6.39 -8.05
CA ALA A 22 -24.59 -7.04 -8.50
C ALA A 22 -24.37 -8.08 -9.61
N ARG A 23 -23.24 -8.00 -10.34
CA ARG A 23 -22.83 -9.04 -11.31
C ARG A 23 -22.54 -10.39 -10.67
N TYR A 24 -22.14 -10.41 -9.40
CA TYR A 24 -21.85 -11.61 -8.62
C TYR A 24 -22.94 -11.91 -7.58
N PHE A 25 -23.64 -10.88 -7.11
CA PHE A 25 -24.70 -11.00 -6.10
C PHE A 25 -25.94 -10.18 -6.50
N PRO A 26 -26.84 -10.74 -7.34
CA PRO A 26 -27.93 -9.98 -7.96
C PRO A 26 -29.01 -9.45 -6.99
N ALA A 27 -29.13 -10.05 -5.82
CA ALA A 27 -30.08 -9.63 -4.78
C ALA A 27 -29.59 -8.43 -3.94
N LEU A 28 -28.37 -7.94 -4.19
CA LEU A 28 -27.78 -6.83 -3.45
C LEU A 28 -28.51 -5.52 -3.74
N GLU A 29 -28.98 -4.84 -2.70
CA GLU A 29 -29.63 -3.54 -2.78
C GLU A 29 -28.69 -2.41 -2.31
N SER A 30 -28.99 -1.16 -2.69
CA SER A 30 -28.19 -0.02 -2.24
C SER A 30 -28.23 0.19 -0.72
N THR A 31 -29.32 -0.22 -0.07
CA THR A 31 -29.54 -0.15 1.37
C THR A 31 -28.70 -1.15 2.15
N ASP A 32 -28.19 -2.20 1.49
CA ASP A 32 -27.29 -3.18 2.08
C ASP A 32 -25.84 -2.66 2.17
N LEU A 33 -25.54 -1.51 1.55
CA LEU A 33 -24.19 -0.94 1.49
C LEU A 33 -23.98 0.16 2.54
N SER A 34 -23.10 -0.12 3.51
CA SER A 34 -22.57 0.85 4.46
C SER A 34 -21.09 1.18 4.20
N PRO A 35 -20.64 2.41 4.51
CA PRO A 35 -19.22 2.73 4.52
C PRO A 35 -18.46 1.86 5.55
N ASP A 36 -17.34 1.27 5.13
CA ASP A 36 -16.45 0.46 6.00
C ASP A 36 -15.13 1.19 6.28
N GLN A 37 -14.28 1.33 5.26
CA GLN A 37 -12.98 1.99 5.40
C GLN A 37 -12.51 2.70 4.11
N VAL A 38 -11.62 3.68 4.30
CA VAL A 38 -10.88 4.36 3.22
C VAL A 38 -9.39 4.30 3.54
N GLY A 39 -8.56 4.09 2.52
CA GLY A 39 -7.11 4.05 2.67
C GLY A 39 -6.39 4.59 1.45
N VAL A 40 -5.16 5.09 1.68
CA VAL A 40 -4.27 5.61 0.64
C VAL A 40 -3.12 4.64 0.46
N ARG A 41 -2.85 4.25 -0.79
CA ARG A 41 -1.72 3.36 -1.10
C ARG A 41 -0.43 4.17 -1.31
N PRO A 42 0.70 3.76 -0.72
CA PRO A 42 1.98 4.45 -0.87
C PRO A 42 2.64 4.11 -2.22
N LYS A 43 2.06 4.56 -3.33
CA LYS A 43 2.55 4.29 -4.70
C LYS A 43 3.84 5.05 -5.01
N ILE A 44 4.75 4.41 -5.75
CA ILE A 44 5.98 5.02 -6.33
C ILE A 44 5.90 5.20 -7.86
N GLN A 45 4.71 5.00 -8.42
CA GLN A 45 4.39 5.12 -9.84
C GLN A 45 3.16 6.03 -10.03
N GLY A 46 3.18 6.82 -11.10
CA GLY A 46 2.08 7.68 -11.49
C GLY A 46 1.06 6.97 -12.39
N PRO A 47 -0.03 7.67 -12.78
CA PRO A 47 -0.97 7.17 -13.78
C PRO A 47 -0.27 6.93 -15.13
N GLY A 48 -0.40 5.71 -15.68
CA GLY A 48 0.18 5.34 -16.97
C GLY A 48 1.62 4.81 -16.91
N ASP A 49 2.31 4.95 -15.77
CA ASP A 49 3.63 4.37 -15.56
C ASP A 49 3.58 2.84 -15.55
N PRO A 50 4.69 2.16 -15.94
CA PRO A 50 4.82 0.73 -15.74
C PRO A 50 4.74 0.36 -14.25
N LEU A 51 4.34 -0.89 -13.99
CA LEU A 51 4.33 -1.44 -12.64
C LEU A 51 5.73 -1.40 -12.03
N LYS A 52 5.84 -0.87 -10.81
CA LYS A 52 7.09 -0.87 -10.02
C LYS A 52 6.93 -1.74 -8.78
N ASP A 53 7.99 -2.49 -8.47
CA ASP A 53 8.07 -3.30 -7.25
C ASP A 53 8.41 -2.45 -6.03
N PHE A 54 8.31 -3.04 -4.83
CA PHE A 54 8.74 -2.43 -3.58
C PHE A 54 10.23 -2.06 -3.63
N ILE A 55 10.58 -0.93 -3.03
CA ILE A 55 11.96 -0.58 -2.77
C ILE A 55 12.25 -0.92 -1.32
N ILE A 56 13.11 -1.92 -1.10
CA ILE A 56 13.62 -2.31 0.23
C ILE A 56 15.15 -2.30 0.14
N ARG A 57 15.76 -1.18 0.53
CA ARG A 57 17.18 -0.90 0.25
C ARG A 57 17.88 -0.25 1.45
N GLU A 58 19.09 -0.68 1.71
CA GLU A 58 20.05 0.02 2.58
C GLU A 58 20.92 0.95 1.71
N GLU A 59 21.19 2.16 2.19
CA GLU A 59 21.72 3.29 1.37
C GLU A 59 23.20 3.61 1.65
N SER A 60 23.98 2.67 2.21
CA SER A 60 25.43 2.86 2.43
C SER A 60 26.18 3.19 1.15
N ASP A 61 25.79 2.59 0.02
CA ASP A 61 26.37 2.86 -1.30
C ASP A 61 26.09 4.28 -1.83
N ARG A 62 25.22 5.03 -1.15
CA ARG A 62 24.92 6.43 -1.40
C ARG A 62 25.40 7.36 -0.28
N GLY A 63 26.28 6.86 0.59
CA GLY A 63 26.87 7.63 1.69
C GLY A 63 25.94 7.83 2.88
N LEU A 64 24.88 7.02 3.01
CA LEU A 64 23.89 7.09 4.10
C LEU A 64 23.86 5.77 4.89
N PRO A 65 24.97 5.40 5.57
CA PRO A 65 25.07 4.11 6.25
C PRO A 65 24.01 3.98 7.36
N GLY A 66 23.34 2.85 7.40
CA GLY A 66 22.29 2.53 8.37
C GLY A 66 20.91 3.10 8.00
N VAL A 67 20.77 3.84 6.90
CA VAL A 67 19.48 4.28 6.38
C VAL A 67 18.88 3.17 5.52
N ILE A 68 17.69 2.70 5.88
CA ILE A 68 16.95 1.67 5.13
C ILE A 68 15.63 2.24 4.64
N ASN A 69 15.46 2.32 3.32
CA ASN A 69 14.23 2.77 2.67
C ASN A 69 13.27 1.60 2.44
N LEU A 70 12.01 1.78 2.85
CA LEU A 70 10.87 0.93 2.52
C LEU A 70 9.84 1.78 1.77
N LEU A 71 9.92 1.81 0.45
CA LEU A 71 9.05 2.63 -0.41
C LEU A 71 8.14 1.74 -1.25
N GLY A 72 6.95 2.21 -1.57
CA GLY A 72 6.07 1.46 -2.44
C GLY A 72 5.30 0.33 -1.75
N ILE A 73 5.39 0.18 -0.41
CA ILE A 73 4.81 -0.96 0.33
C ILE A 73 3.27 -0.89 0.37
N GLU A 74 2.65 -1.16 -0.78
CA GLU A 74 1.22 -1.32 -0.95
C GLU A 74 0.81 -2.80 -0.82
N SER A 75 -0.29 -3.25 -1.42
CA SER A 75 -0.61 -4.69 -1.45
C SER A 75 0.43 -5.47 -2.29
N PRO A 76 0.95 -6.63 -1.82
CA PRO A 76 0.55 -7.43 -0.66
C PRO A 76 1.42 -7.21 0.60
N GLY A 77 1.75 -5.96 0.93
CA GLY A 77 2.69 -5.56 1.98
C GLY A 77 2.39 -6.11 3.38
N LEU A 78 1.12 -6.16 3.77
CA LEU A 78 0.73 -6.80 5.04
C LEU A 78 1.01 -8.31 5.01
N THR A 79 0.66 -8.98 3.92
CA THR A 79 0.89 -10.42 3.74
C THR A 79 2.39 -10.76 3.77
N CYS A 80 3.24 -9.92 3.17
CA CYS A 80 4.69 -10.14 3.14
C CYS A 80 5.47 -9.41 4.24
N ALA A 81 4.79 -8.80 5.22
CA ALA A 81 5.42 -7.99 6.27
C ALA A 81 6.55 -8.73 7.00
N ARG A 82 6.39 -10.04 7.24
CA ARG A 82 7.42 -10.86 7.88
C ARG A 82 8.69 -11.01 7.03
N GLU A 83 8.55 -11.21 5.72
CA GLU A 83 9.71 -11.36 4.83
C GLU A 83 10.39 -10.01 4.58
N ILE A 84 9.62 -8.93 4.50
CA ILE A 84 10.14 -7.55 4.51
C ILE A 84 11.00 -7.35 5.77
N ALA A 85 10.48 -7.68 6.95
CA ALA A 85 11.21 -7.54 8.20
C ALA A 85 12.49 -8.38 8.23
N ARG A 86 12.48 -9.62 7.73
CA ARG A 86 13.69 -10.45 7.62
C ARG A 86 14.75 -9.84 6.70
N LYS A 87 14.34 -9.28 5.56
CA LYS A 87 15.26 -8.60 4.64
C LYS A 87 15.91 -7.39 5.31
N VAL A 88 15.13 -6.60 6.05
CA VAL A 88 15.62 -5.45 6.82
C VAL A 88 16.58 -5.90 7.93
N ALA A 89 16.26 -6.97 8.66
CA ALA A 89 17.13 -7.52 9.69
C ALA A 89 18.49 -7.95 9.11
N GLY A 90 18.51 -8.59 7.93
CA GLY A 90 19.74 -8.97 7.26
C GLY A 90 20.65 -7.77 6.91
N PHE A 91 20.07 -6.62 6.52
CA PHE A 91 20.84 -5.39 6.33
C PHE A 91 21.44 -4.88 7.64
N ILE A 92 20.66 -4.90 8.73
CA ILE A 92 21.10 -4.44 10.05
C ILE A 92 22.23 -5.33 10.60
N GLU A 93 22.12 -6.65 10.45
CA GLU A 93 23.15 -7.59 10.91
C GLU A 93 24.46 -7.43 10.12
N SER A 94 24.37 -7.27 8.81
CA SER A 94 25.54 -7.04 7.94
C SER A 94 26.27 -5.74 8.29
N GLY A 95 25.54 -4.70 8.70
CA GLY A 95 26.11 -3.41 9.10
C GLY A 95 26.74 -3.39 10.49
N ARG A 96 26.47 -4.36 11.38
CA ARG A 96 27.07 -4.45 12.73
C ARG A 96 28.47 -5.08 12.73
N GLY A 97 28.88 -5.70 11.63
CA GLY A 97 30.19 -6.33 11.47
C GLY A 97 31.24 -5.45 10.78
N ALA A 98 30.91 -4.20 10.46
CA ALA A 98 31.77 -3.23 9.79
C ALA A 98 32.31 -2.17 10.76
#